data_AF-A0A374TNI0-F1
#
_entry.id   AF-A0A374TNI0-F1
#
_cell.length_a   1.000
_cell.length_b   1.000
_cell.length_c   1.000
_cell.angle_alpha   90.00
_cell.angle_beta   90.00
_cell.angle_gamma   90.00
#
_symmetry.space_group_name_H-M   'P 1'
#
loop_
_entity.id
_entity.type
_entity.pdbx_description
1 polymer ?
#
loop_
_entity_poly.entity_id
_entity_poly.type
_entity_poly.pdbx_seq_one_letter_code
_entity_poly.pdbx_strand_id
1 'polypeptide(L)'
;MNVPAALQNIRSKHPVIFLFLYLFVGWALLVIITHAIALGAELLVASSDQPVVKWEATDEYADGTRTVYYNSPSLYQEFKVKIKGSKIVNAEPGIYSAIGATVNAEQVEYTDSRATYRIDLSILGRPSRTCLLECDIRGTTLYMSEIQMRPDTEPSS
;
A
#
# COMPACT_ATOMS: atom_id res chain seq x y z
N MET A 1 16.30 -13.13 35.38
CA MET A 1 16.70 -12.04 34.46
C MET A 1 17.05 -10.82 35.31
N ASN A 2 18.32 -10.40 35.34
CA ASN A 2 18.72 -9.20 36.09
C ASN A 2 18.27 -7.97 35.32
N VAL A 3 17.31 -7.24 35.87
CA VAL A 3 16.88 -5.96 35.31
C VAL A 3 18.03 -4.96 35.50
N PRO A 4 18.45 -4.23 34.44
CA PRO A 4 19.55 -3.28 34.52
C PRO A 4 19.41 -2.30 35.69
N ALA A 5 20.53 -1.95 36.33
CA ALA A 5 20.55 -1.06 37.50
C ALA A 5 19.83 0.28 37.25
N ALA A 6 19.86 0.78 36.01
CA ALA A 6 19.13 1.97 35.58
C ALA A 6 17.60 1.79 35.66
N LEU A 7 17.06 0.68 35.15
CA LEU A 7 15.62 0.38 35.25
C LEU A 7 15.18 0.15 36.69
N GLN A 8 16.03 -0.46 37.52
CA GLN A 8 15.77 -0.64 38.95
C GLN A 8 15.67 0.70 39.69
N ASN A 9 16.56 1.64 39.38
CA ASN A 9 16.54 2.99 39.96
C ASN A 9 15.28 3.77 39.56
N ILE A 10 14.88 3.71 38.29
CA ILE A 10 13.63 4.33 37.79
C ILE A 10 12.41 3.68 38.45
N ARG A 11 12.37 2.35 38.55
CA ARG A 11 11.29 1.61 39.22
C ARG A 11 11.09 2.07 40.67
N SER A 12 12.17 2.32 41.39
CA SER A 12 12.16 2.73 42.79
C SER A 12 11.77 4.21 42.97
N LYS A 13 12.37 5.12 42.19
CA LYS A 13 12.19 6.57 42.36
C LYS A 13 10.98 7.14 41.62
N HIS A 14 10.59 6.51 40.51
CA HIS A 14 9.55 7.00 39.61
C HIS A 14 8.66 5.83 39.13
N PRO A 15 7.90 5.19 40.04
CA PRO A 15 7.12 3.98 39.73
C PRO A 15 6.08 4.19 38.62
N VAL A 16 5.50 5.40 38.55
CA VAL A 16 4.54 5.77 37.49
C VAL A 16 5.23 5.82 36.12
N ILE A 17 6.40 6.45 36.02
CA ILE A 17 7.18 6.51 34.77
C ILE A 17 7.62 5.11 34.34
N PHE A 18 8.03 4.27 35.30
CA PHE A 18 8.39 2.88 35.02
C PHE A 18 7.21 2.10 34.42
N LEU A 19 5.99 2.28 34.97
CA LEU A 19 4.78 1.65 34.42
C LEU A 19 4.48 2.14 33.00
N PHE A 20 4.57 3.45 32.75
CA PHE A 20 4.38 4.01 31.41
C PHE A 20 5.39 3.44 30.40
N LEU A 21 6.67 3.35 30.76
CA LEU A 21 7.69 2.76 29.89
C LEU A 21 7.38 1.29 29.58
N TYR A 22 6.94 0.52 30.59
CA TYR A 22 6.61 -0.89 30.40
C TYR A 22 5.39 -1.07 29.48
N LEU A 23 4.34 -0.27 29.69
CA LEU A 23 3.16 -0.25 28.82
C LEU A 23 3.51 0.20 27.40
N PHE A 24 4.37 1.20 27.25
CA PHE A 24 4.82 1.68 25.94
C PHE A 24 5.60 0.60 25.18
N VAL A 25 6.54 -0.09 25.84
CA VAL A 25 7.28 -1.21 25.22
C VAL A 25 6.33 -2.35 24.85
N GLY A 26 5.39 -2.71 25.73
CA GLY A 26 4.38 -3.73 25.44
C GLY A 26 3.49 -3.36 24.24
N TRP A 27 3.04 -2.11 24.18
CA TRP A 27 2.27 -1.59 23.06
C TRP A 27 3.09 -1.56 21.76
N ALA A 28 4.33 -1.08 21.81
CA ALA A 28 5.22 -1.05 20.64
C ALA A 28 5.47 -2.47 20.11
N LEU A 29 5.71 -3.43 21.00
CA LEU A 29 5.87 -4.84 20.62
C LEU A 29 4.59 -5.41 19.98
N LEU A 30 3.42 -5.11 20.55
CA LEU A 30 2.14 -5.50 19.98
C LEU A 30 1.97 -4.95 18.55
N VAL A 31 2.25 -3.66 18.36
CA VAL A 31 2.18 -2.99 17.05
C VAL A 31 3.12 -3.64 16.04
N ILE A 32 4.37 -3.92 16.44
CA ILE A 32 5.35 -4.56 15.55
C ILE A 32 4.87 -5.96 15.13
N ILE A 33 4.37 -6.76 16.07
CA ILE A 33 3.89 -8.11 15.79
C ILE A 33 2.68 -8.09 14.85
N THR A 34 1.71 -7.21 15.10
CA THR A 34 0.52 -7.12 14.23
C THR A 34 0.89 -6.69 12.81
N HIS A 35 1.79 -5.73 12.64
CA HIS A 35 2.28 -5.32 11.32
C HIS A 35 3.04 -6.45 10.62
N ALA A 36 3.90 -7.18 11.33
CA ALA A 36 4.64 -8.31 10.77
C ALA A 36 3.70 -9.44 10.30
N ILE A 37 2.63 -9.72 11.06
CA ILE A 37 1.61 -10.71 10.67
C ILE A 37 0.84 -10.23 9.43
N ALA A 38 0.42 -8.96 9.40
CA ALA A 38 -0.32 -8.41 8.26
C ALA A 38 0.52 -8.39 6.98
N LEU A 39 1.79 -7.97 7.08
CA LEU A 39 2.76 -8.05 5.99
C LEU A 39 2.95 -9.50 5.53
N GLY A 40 3.13 -10.43 6.47
CA GLY A 40 3.27 -11.85 6.16
C GLY A 40 2.06 -12.41 5.41
N ALA A 41 0.84 -12.06 5.82
CA ALA A 41 -0.39 -12.49 5.16
C ALA A 41 -0.52 -11.95 3.74
N GLU A 42 -0.22 -10.66 3.53
CA GLU A 42 -0.24 -10.04 2.19
C GLU A 42 0.82 -10.66 1.26
N LEU A 43 2.00 -10.96 1.80
CA LEU A 43 3.06 -11.67 1.09
C LEU A 43 2.71 -13.15 0.79
N LEU A 44 1.84 -13.79 1.56
CA LEU A 44 1.35 -15.13 1.24
C LEU A 44 0.28 -15.10 0.15
N VAL A 45 -0.69 -14.19 0.22
CA VAL A 45 -1.82 -14.16 -0.74
C VAL A 45 -1.34 -13.93 -2.17
N ALA A 46 -0.39 -13.04 -2.39
CA ALA A 46 0.07 -12.77 -3.75
C ALA A 46 1.21 -13.70 -4.21
N SER A 47 1.30 -14.92 -3.67
CA SER A 47 1.93 -16.05 -4.36
C SER A 47 1.00 -16.68 -5.41
N SER A 48 -0.29 -16.33 -5.40
CA SER A 48 -1.30 -16.78 -6.38
C SER A 48 -0.95 -16.33 -7.80
N ASP A 49 -1.20 -17.21 -8.78
CA ASP A 49 -1.01 -16.92 -10.21
C ASP A 49 -2.11 -16.05 -10.81
N GLN A 50 -3.27 -15.94 -10.15
CA GLN A 50 -4.39 -15.15 -10.66
C GLN A 50 -4.32 -13.69 -10.19
N PRO A 51 -4.74 -12.72 -11.03
CA PRO A 51 -4.91 -11.33 -10.60
C PRO A 51 -5.88 -11.25 -9.42
N VAL A 52 -5.47 -10.57 -8.35
CA VAL A 52 -6.28 -10.36 -7.15
C VAL A 52 -6.56 -8.89 -6.99
N VAL A 53 -7.85 -8.53 -6.99
CA VAL A 53 -8.31 -7.19 -6.58
C VAL A 53 -8.12 -7.07 -5.07
N LYS A 54 -7.25 -6.16 -4.65
CA LYS A 54 -7.00 -5.88 -3.22
C LYS A 54 -7.91 -4.79 -2.68
N TRP A 55 -8.26 -3.86 -3.55
CA TRP A 55 -9.10 -2.73 -3.21
C TRP A 55 -9.91 -2.31 -4.42
N GLU A 56 -11.14 -1.87 -4.17
CA GLU A 56 -12.02 -1.27 -5.14
C GLU A 56 -12.83 -0.16 -4.47
N ALA A 57 -13.06 0.92 -5.20
CA ALA A 57 -13.93 2.00 -4.80
C ALA A 57 -14.61 2.63 -6.02
N THR A 58 -15.70 3.32 -5.76
CA THR A 58 -16.39 4.13 -6.76
C THR A 58 -16.60 5.53 -6.22
N ASP A 59 -16.55 6.51 -7.11
CA ASP A 59 -16.86 7.91 -6.81
C ASP A 59 -17.62 8.52 -8.01
N GLU A 60 -18.22 9.68 -7.81
CA GLU A 60 -18.81 10.43 -8.90
C GLU A 60 -17.72 11.07 -9.77
N TYR A 61 -17.94 10.98 -11.08
CA TYR A 61 -17.14 11.70 -12.05
C TYR A 61 -17.23 13.22 -11.80
N ALA A 62 -16.08 13.88 -11.67
CA ALA A 62 -16.03 15.34 -11.67
C ALA A 62 -14.71 15.86 -12.26
N ASP A 63 -14.81 16.99 -12.97
CA ASP A 63 -13.67 17.71 -13.52
C ASP A 63 -12.70 18.12 -12.42
N GLY A 64 -11.40 18.02 -12.70
CA GLY A 64 -10.33 18.36 -11.76
C GLY A 64 -9.24 17.30 -11.71
N THR A 65 -8.30 17.48 -10.80
CA THR A 65 -7.28 16.46 -10.51
C THR A 65 -7.75 15.61 -9.34
N ARG A 66 -7.78 14.30 -9.53
CA ARG A 66 -8.06 13.29 -8.52
C ARG A 66 -6.78 12.59 -8.13
N THR A 67 -6.61 12.37 -6.83
CA THR A 67 -5.53 11.54 -6.30
C THR A 67 -6.12 10.19 -5.97
N VAL A 68 -5.67 9.15 -6.65
CA VAL A 68 -6.03 7.77 -6.37
C VAL A 68 -4.87 7.14 -5.62
N TYR A 69 -5.15 6.49 -4.50
CA TYR A 69 -4.12 5.85 -3.70
C TYR A 69 -4.59 4.51 -3.16
N TYR A 70 -3.63 3.61 -3.00
CA TYR A 70 -3.77 2.35 -2.29
C TYR A 70 -2.74 2.31 -1.16
N ASN A 71 -3.17 1.84 0.02
CA ASN A 71 -2.32 1.76 1.19
C ASN A 71 -2.52 0.40 1.88
N SER A 72 -1.46 -0.39 1.85
CA SER A 72 -1.36 -1.69 2.51
C SER A 72 -0.10 -1.76 3.38
N PRO A 73 0.03 -2.78 4.25
CA PRO A 73 1.23 -2.96 5.06
C PRO A 73 2.54 -3.04 4.27
N SER A 74 2.51 -3.52 3.02
CA SER A 74 3.71 -3.64 2.17
C SER A 74 3.86 -2.54 1.14
N LEU A 75 2.77 -1.91 0.70
CA LEU A 75 2.77 -0.95 -0.39
C LEU A 75 1.85 0.23 -0.10
N TYR A 76 2.42 1.42 -0.16
CA TYR A 76 1.69 2.64 -0.44
C TYR A 76 1.97 3.04 -1.89
N GLN A 77 0.92 3.28 -2.67
CA GLN A 77 1.01 3.69 -4.05
C GLN A 77 -0.03 4.79 -4.31
N GLU A 78 0.39 5.86 -4.98
CA GLU A 78 -0.47 6.98 -5.35
C GLU A 78 -0.22 7.39 -6.80
N PHE A 79 -1.27 7.77 -7.52
CA PHE A 79 -1.14 8.52 -8.77
C PHE A 79 -2.25 9.56 -8.95
N LYS A 80 -1.94 10.59 -9.73
CA LYS A 80 -2.83 11.72 -9.97
C LYS A 80 -3.43 11.62 -11.36
N VAL A 81 -4.75 11.67 -11.43
CA VAL A 81 -5.54 11.58 -12.65
C VAL A 81 -6.26 12.89 -12.88
N LYS A 82 -5.97 13.57 -14.00
CA LYS A 82 -6.64 14.81 -14.38
C LYS A 82 -7.80 14.50 -15.30
N ILE A 83 -8.97 14.97 -14.90
CA ILE A 83 -10.24 14.71 -15.53
C ILE A 83 -10.82 16.04 -16.05
N LYS A 84 -11.28 16.05 -17.30
CA LYS A 84 -11.93 17.21 -17.93
C LYS A 84 -12.91 16.76 -19.01
N GLY A 85 -14.16 17.21 -18.94
CA GLY A 85 -15.16 16.96 -20.00
C GLY A 85 -15.43 15.48 -20.28
N SER A 86 -15.64 14.70 -19.23
CA SER A 86 -15.84 13.25 -19.20
C SER A 86 -14.67 12.41 -19.68
N LYS A 87 -13.46 12.98 -19.68
CA LYS A 87 -12.25 12.30 -20.15
C LYS A 87 -11.08 12.49 -19.20
N ILE A 88 -10.23 11.48 -19.12
CA ILE A 88 -8.90 11.59 -18.55
C ILE A 88 -8.02 12.30 -19.58
N VAL A 89 -7.42 13.42 -19.16
CA VAL A 89 -6.56 14.26 -20.02
C VAL A 89 -5.11 14.26 -19.59
N ASN A 90 -4.82 13.72 -18.40
CA ASN A 90 -3.46 13.47 -17.93
C ASN A 90 -3.49 12.43 -16.81
N ALA A 91 -2.42 11.64 -16.71
CA ALA A 91 -2.12 10.86 -15.52
C ALA A 91 -0.63 10.96 -15.22
N GLU A 92 -0.28 11.15 -13.95
CA GLU A 92 1.12 11.26 -13.52
C GLU A 92 1.33 10.46 -12.23
N PRO A 93 2.51 9.85 -12.06
CA PRO A 93 2.82 9.10 -10.85
C PRO A 93 2.85 10.04 -9.63
N GLY A 94 2.38 9.52 -8.50
CA GLY A 94 2.41 10.20 -7.21
C GLY A 94 3.58 9.71 -6.36
N ILE A 95 3.34 9.59 -5.06
CA ILE A 95 4.30 9.03 -4.12
C ILE A 95 4.05 7.53 -4.00
N TYR A 96 5.13 6.74 -3.91
CA TYR A 96 5.05 5.36 -3.47
C TYR A 96 6.00 5.09 -2.30
N SER A 97 5.68 4.06 -1.52
CA SER A 97 6.55 3.51 -0.49
C SER A 97 6.34 2.01 -0.45
N ALA A 98 7.43 1.24 -0.50
CA ALA A 98 7.39 -0.21 -0.43
C ALA A 98 8.25 -0.69 0.75
N ILE A 99 7.71 -1.60 1.56
CA ILE A 99 8.39 -2.19 2.71
C ILE A 99 8.69 -3.65 2.41
N GLY A 100 9.95 -4.05 2.56
CA GLY A 100 10.39 -5.42 2.31
C GLY A 100 10.43 -5.82 0.82
N ALA A 101 10.34 -4.83 -0.08
CA ALA A 101 10.41 -5.01 -1.53
C ALA A 101 11.24 -3.89 -2.18
N THR A 102 11.74 -4.17 -3.38
CA THR A 102 12.41 -3.21 -4.26
C THR A 102 11.52 -2.94 -5.48
N VAL A 103 11.37 -1.68 -5.87
CA VAL A 103 10.71 -1.31 -7.12
C VAL A 103 11.70 -1.46 -8.27
N ASN A 104 11.33 -2.29 -9.26
CA ASN A 104 12.16 -2.56 -10.44
C ASN A 104 11.77 -1.71 -11.64
N ALA A 105 10.46 -1.46 -11.80
CA ALA A 105 9.92 -0.70 -12.91
C ALA A 105 8.69 0.07 -12.46
N GLU A 106 8.48 1.20 -13.12
CA GLU A 106 7.38 2.13 -12.87
C GLU A 106 6.85 2.60 -14.22
N GLN A 107 5.53 2.55 -14.41
CA GLN A 107 4.89 2.94 -15.66
C GLN A 107 3.51 3.54 -15.40
N VAL A 108 3.23 4.67 -16.04
CA VAL A 108 1.90 5.28 -16.06
C VAL A 108 1.42 5.30 -17.50
N GLU A 109 0.20 4.83 -17.72
CA GLU A 109 -0.49 4.89 -19.00
C GLU A 109 -1.88 5.47 -18.80
N TYR A 110 -2.37 6.20 -19.79
CA TYR A 110 -3.76 6.65 -19.78
C TYR A 110 -4.33 6.79 -21.19
N THR A 111 -5.64 6.61 -21.27
CA THR A 111 -6.50 6.89 -22.42
C THR A 111 -7.58 7.87 -21.99
N ASP A 112 -8.51 8.20 -22.88
CA ASP A 112 -9.64 9.08 -22.56
C ASP A 112 -10.51 8.57 -21.40
N SER A 113 -10.56 7.26 -21.12
CA SER A 113 -11.43 6.69 -20.08
C SER A 113 -10.70 5.97 -18.97
N ARG A 114 -9.48 5.49 -19.18
CA ARG A 114 -8.76 4.64 -18.23
C ARG A 114 -7.35 5.16 -18.00
N ALA A 115 -6.93 5.24 -16.75
CA ALA A 115 -5.55 5.51 -16.35
C ALA A 115 -5.06 4.41 -15.42
N THR A 116 -3.81 4.01 -15.61
CA THR A 116 -3.17 2.97 -14.83
C THR A 116 -1.81 3.43 -14.35
N TYR A 117 -1.48 3.05 -13.13
CA TYR A 117 -0.18 3.20 -12.55
C TYR A 117 0.35 1.83 -12.11
N ARG A 118 1.37 1.38 -12.81
CA ARG A 118 2.00 0.07 -12.63
C ARG A 118 3.32 0.23 -11.88
N ILE A 119 3.48 -0.55 -10.82
CA ILE A 119 4.75 -0.74 -10.12
C ILE A 119 5.09 -2.23 -10.11
N ASP A 120 6.27 -2.58 -10.60
CA ASP A 120 6.80 -3.94 -10.49
C ASP A 120 7.71 -4.07 -9.27
N LEU A 121 7.31 -4.92 -8.33
CA LEU A 121 7.99 -5.18 -7.07
C LEU A 121 8.77 -6.49 -7.13
N SER A 122 10.01 -6.47 -6.63
CA SER A 122 10.77 -7.66 -6.25
C SER A 122 10.80 -7.79 -4.74
N ILE A 123 10.40 -8.94 -4.22
CA ILE A 123 10.33 -9.21 -2.79
C ILE A 123 11.39 -10.26 -2.45
N LEU A 124 12.23 -9.99 -1.44
CA LEU A 124 13.31 -10.90 -1.08
C LEU A 124 12.77 -12.28 -0.64
N GLY A 125 13.20 -13.35 -1.34
CA GLY A 125 12.79 -14.72 -1.02
C GLY A 125 11.34 -15.06 -1.41
N ARG A 126 10.70 -14.25 -2.27
CA ARG A 126 9.34 -14.44 -2.78
C ARG A 126 9.28 -14.12 -4.29
N PRO A 127 8.24 -14.58 -5.01
CA PRO A 127 8.02 -14.16 -6.39
C PRO A 127 7.80 -12.65 -6.49
N SER A 128 8.34 -12.04 -7.57
CA SER A 128 8.04 -10.67 -7.95
C SER A 128 6.56 -10.48 -8.27
N ARG A 129 6.09 -9.23 -8.24
CA ARG A 129 4.70 -8.85 -8.44
C ARG A 129 4.57 -7.59 -9.26
N THR A 130 3.44 -7.46 -9.92
CA THR A 130 2.98 -6.22 -10.52
C THR A 130 1.80 -5.72 -9.72
N CYS A 131 1.90 -4.50 -9.22
CA CYS A 131 0.85 -3.74 -8.57
C CYS A 131 0.31 -2.73 -9.57
N LEU A 132 -0.96 -2.85 -9.91
CA LEU A 132 -1.66 -2.01 -10.88
C LEU A 132 -2.74 -1.23 -10.16
N LEU A 133 -2.49 0.06 -9.95
CA LEU A 133 -3.48 1.00 -9.45
C LEU A 133 -4.20 1.62 -10.63
N GLU A 134 -5.52 1.46 -10.68
CA GLU A 134 -6.34 1.79 -11.82
C GLU A 134 -7.39 2.84 -11.48
N CYS A 135 -7.72 3.66 -12.47
CA CYS A 135 -8.79 4.62 -12.46
C CYS A 135 -9.52 4.57 -13.82
N ASP A 136 -10.80 4.21 -13.82
CA ASP A 136 -11.62 3.99 -15.01
C ASP A 136 -12.92 4.79 -14.94
N ILE A 137 -13.25 5.54 -15.98
CA ILE A 137 -14.48 6.31 -16.11
C ILE A 137 -15.51 5.44 -16.84
N ARG A 138 -16.59 5.08 -16.14
CA ARG A 138 -17.74 4.37 -16.73
C ARG A 138 -18.99 5.21 -16.56
N GLY A 139 -19.42 5.85 -17.64
CA GLY A 139 -20.53 6.79 -17.60
C GLY A 139 -20.21 7.99 -16.71
N THR A 140 -20.98 8.17 -15.63
CA THR A 140 -20.78 9.24 -14.64
C THR A 140 -20.05 8.75 -13.39
N THR A 141 -19.51 7.54 -13.40
CA THR A 141 -18.86 6.94 -12.23
C THR A 141 -17.39 6.74 -12.50
N LEU A 142 -16.57 7.12 -11.51
CA LEU A 142 -15.15 6.85 -11.45
C LEU A 142 -14.93 5.56 -10.66
N TYR A 143 -14.44 4.52 -11.32
CA TYR A 143 -14.05 3.26 -10.72
C TYR A 143 -12.56 3.29 -10.43
N MET A 144 -12.17 2.90 -9.23
CA MET A 144 -10.78 2.86 -8.81
C MET A 144 -10.50 1.51 -8.20
N SER A 145 -9.34 0.92 -8.49
CA SER A 145 -8.97 -0.38 -7.93
C SER A 145 -7.47 -0.55 -7.82
N GLU A 146 -7.03 -1.42 -6.92
CA GLU A 146 -5.67 -1.94 -6.93
C GLU A 146 -5.71 -3.45 -7.16
N ILE A 147 -4.92 -3.88 -8.14
CA ILE A 147 -4.84 -5.25 -8.59
C ILE A 147 -3.39 -5.71 -8.48
N GLN A 148 -3.19 -6.87 -7.86
CA GLN A 148 -1.88 -7.50 -7.79
C GLN A 148 -1.86 -8.79 -8.60
N MET A 149 -0.79 -8.97 -9.37
CA MET A 149 -0.59 -10.13 -10.25
C MET A 149 0.90 -10.45 -10.41
N ARG A 150 1.22 -11.56 -11.07
CA ARG A 150 2.62 -11.84 -11.47
C ARG A 150 3.03 -10.98 -12.68
N PRO A 151 4.33 -10.63 -12.83
CA PRO A 151 4.80 -9.76 -13.90
C PRO A 151 4.52 -10.23 -15.33
N ASP A 152 4.31 -11.54 -15.52
CA ASP A 152 4.05 -12.18 -16.82
C ASP A 152 2.57 -12.48 -17.07
N THR A 153 1.68 -12.03 -16.18
CA THR A 153 0.23 -12.19 -16.33
C THR A 153 -0.35 -10.84 -16.75
N GLU A 154 -0.60 -10.65 -18.05
CA GLU A 154 -1.37 -9.50 -18.51
C GLU A 154 -2.78 -9.56 -17.89
N PRO A 155 -3.32 -8.45 -17.38
CA PRO A 155 -4.71 -8.40 -16.97
C PRO A 155 -5.58 -8.65 -18.21
N SER A 156 -6.36 -9.73 -18.18
CA SER A 156 -7.29 -10.05 -19.27
C SER A 156 -8.19 -8.86 -19.56
N SER A 157 -8.28 -8.52 -20.85
CA SER A 157 -9.07 -7.41 -21.41
C SER A 157 -10.58 -7.58 -21.22
#